data_AF-A0A4Y9Y7F8-F1
#
_entry.id   AF-A0A4Y9Y7F8-F1
#
_cell.length_a   1.000
_cell.length_b   1.000
_cell.length_c   1.000
_cell.angle_alpha   90.00
_cell.angle_beta   90.00
_cell.angle_gamma   90.00
#
_symmetry.space_group_name_H-M   'P 1'
#
loop_
_entity.id
_entity.type
_entity.pdbx_description
1 polymer ?
#
loop_
_entity_poly.entity_id
_entity_poly.type
_entity_poly.pdbx_seq_one_letter_code
_entity_poly.pdbx_strand_id
1 'polypeptide(L)'
;MASTFVHWLRSPAAREYFFSTHFWGPVANWGLPLAALADLQKDEEVISGAMTTALASYSMVFMRFAWRVQPRNYLLFACHATNAAAQLTQEYRFVNYWYRGGKEEKEKAKLAAPKVLEAVKAAQVEPSK
;
A
#
# COMPACT_ATOMS: atom_id res chain seq x y z
N MET A 1 -7.45 4.60 -31.79
CA MET A 1 -6.40 4.23 -30.81
C MET A 1 -6.66 2.88 -30.12
N ALA A 2 -7.91 2.46 -29.84
CA ALA A 2 -8.19 1.15 -29.22
C ALA A 2 -7.94 -0.09 -30.14
N SER A 3 -8.09 0.07 -31.46
CA SER A 3 -7.92 -1.02 -32.44
C SER A 3 -6.49 -1.59 -32.49
N THR A 4 -5.47 -0.74 -32.33
CA THR A 4 -4.05 -1.14 -32.39
C THR A 4 -3.63 -1.98 -31.19
N PHE A 5 -4.16 -1.68 -30.00
CA PHE A 5 -3.90 -2.44 -28.78
C PHE A 5 -4.50 -3.84 -28.84
N VAL A 6 -5.77 -3.96 -29.27
CA VAL A 6 -6.44 -5.27 -29.42
C VAL A 6 -5.77 -6.13 -30.51
N HIS A 7 -5.31 -5.51 -31.59
CA HIS A 7 -4.57 -6.20 -32.64
C HIS A 7 -3.20 -6.69 -32.15
N TRP A 8 -2.49 -5.86 -31.37
CA TRP A 8 -1.23 -6.23 -30.73
C TRP A 8 -1.42 -7.37 -29.72
N LEU A 9 -2.48 -7.34 -28.90
CA LEU A 9 -2.80 -8.39 -27.92
C LEU A 9 -3.03 -9.77 -28.56
N ARG A 10 -3.54 -9.81 -29.80
CA ARG A 10 -3.74 -11.05 -30.57
C ARG A 10 -2.50 -11.50 -31.34
N SER A 11 -1.42 -10.69 -31.34
CA SER A 11 -0.20 -11.00 -32.07
C SER A 11 0.70 -12.00 -31.31
N PRO A 12 1.57 -12.76 -32.02
CA PRO A 12 2.54 -13.67 -31.39
C PRO A 12 3.49 -12.94 -30.43
N ALA A 13 3.86 -11.70 -30.75
CA ALA A 13 4.75 -10.87 -29.94
C ALA A 13 4.17 -10.56 -28.55
N ALA A 14 2.86 -10.37 -28.43
CA ALA A 14 2.22 -10.19 -27.13
C ALA A 14 2.26 -11.49 -26.31
N ARG A 15 2.03 -12.66 -26.93
CA ARG A 15 2.16 -13.95 -26.24
C ARG A 15 3.58 -14.18 -25.75
N GLU A 16 4.59 -13.96 -26.59
CA GLU A 16 5.99 -14.09 -26.15
C GLU A 16 6.32 -13.15 -24.99
N TYR A 17 5.81 -11.92 -25.01
CA TYR A 17 5.99 -10.99 -23.90
C TYR A 17 5.33 -11.51 -22.60
N PHE A 18 4.06 -11.92 -22.64
CA PHE A 18 3.32 -12.44 -21.47
C PHE A 18 3.88 -13.76 -20.92
N PHE A 19 4.49 -14.61 -21.75
CA PHE A 19 5.11 -15.87 -21.31
C PHE A 19 6.62 -15.76 -21.10
N SER A 20 7.19 -14.56 -21.27
CA SER A 20 8.60 -14.30 -20.95
C SER A 20 8.80 -14.09 -19.45
N THR A 21 10.00 -14.43 -18.98
CA THR A 21 10.47 -14.08 -17.63
C THR A 21 10.55 -12.56 -17.42
N HIS A 22 10.62 -11.77 -18.49
CA HIS A 22 10.62 -10.31 -18.45
C HIS A 22 9.27 -9.69 -18.06
N PHE A 23 8.16 -10.42 -18.23
CA PHE A 23 6.85 -9.99 -17.74
C PHE A 23 6.57 -10.51 -16.33
N TRP A 24 6.74 -11.81 -16.11
CA TRP A 24 6.42 -12.43 -14.82
C TRP A 24 7.36 -12.05 -13.68
N GLY A 25 8.65 -11.79 -13.96
CA GLY A 25 9.60 -11.33 -12.94
C GLY A 25 9.13 -10.02 -12.28
N PRO A 26 8.84 -8.97 -13.07
CA PRO A 26 8.24 -7.75 -12.55
C PRO A 26 6.87 -7.93 -11.89
N VAL A 27 5.98 -8.76 -12.46
CA VAL A 27 4.66 -9.03 -11.87
C VAL A 27 4.77 -9.71 -10.51
N ALA A 28 5.71 -10.66 -10.34
CA ALA A 28 5.97 -11.28 -9.05
C ALA A 28 6.50 -10.26 -8.01
N ASN A 29 7.29 -9.27 -8.45
CA ASN A 29 7.79 -8.22 -7.57
C ASN A 29 6.67 -7.28 -7.07
N TRP A 30 5.57 -7.13 -7.81
CA TRP A 30 4.39 -6.34 -7.36
C TRP A 30 3.66 -6.93 -6.16
N GLY A 31 3.93 -8.19 -5.78
CA GLY A 31 3.42 -8.76 -4.53
C GLY A 31 3.85 -7.97 -3.29
N LEU A 32 5.07 -7.41 -3.28
CA LEU A 32 5.59 -6.63 -2.16
C LEU A 32 4.87 -5.28 -1.98
N PRO A 33 4.71 -4.44 -3.03
CA PRO A 33 3.87 -3.25 -2.97
C PRO A 33 2.43 -3.53 -2.56
N LEU A 34 1.81 -4.59 -3.08
CA LEU A 34 0.44 -4.96 -2.73
C LEU A 34 0.32 -5.35 -1.25
N ALA A 35 1.29 -6.11 -0.72
CA ALA A 35 1.34 -6.42 0.70
C ALA A 35 1.52 -5.16 1.56
N ALA A 36 2.39 -4.24 1.16
CA ALA A 36 2.60 -2.97 1.87
C ALA A 36 1.35 -2.07 1.86
N LEU A 37 0.61 -2.05 0.75
CA LEU A 37 -0.68 -1.36 0.68
C LEU A 37 -1.74 -2.03 1.56
N ALA A 38 -1.78 -3.36 1.60
CA ALA A 38 -2.69 -4.08 2.50
C ALA A 38 -2.34 -3.82 3.98
N ASP A 39 -1.05 -3.69 4.30
CA ASP A 39 -0.61 -3.38 5.66
C ASP A 39 -0.96 -1.96 6.11
N LEU A 40 -1.34 -1.05 5.21
CA LEU A 40 -1.93 0.24 5.59
C LEU A 40 -3.31 0.09 6.24
N GLN A 41 -4.02 -1.01 6.04
CA GLN A 41 -5.32 -1.22 6.68
C GLN A 41 -5.20 -1.78 8.11
N LYS A 42 -4.00 -2.22 8.51
CA LYS A 42 -3.78 -2.77 9.84
C LYS A 42 -3.77 -1.69 10.93
N ASP A 43 -4.09 -2.12 12.13
CA ASP A 43 -4.08 -1.29 13.33
C ASP A 43 -2.68 -0.74 13.63
N GLU A 44 -2.61 0.55 13.93
CA GLU A 44 -1.38 1.31 14.19
C GLU A 44 -0.60 0.82 15.41
N GLU A 45 -1.26 0.05 16.27
CA GLU A 45 -0.70 -0.57 17.47
C GLU A 45 0.30 -1.69 17.16
N VAL A 46 0.16 -2.35 16.00
CA VAL A 46 0.97 -3.51 15.61
C VAL A 46 2.14 -3.10 14.70
N ILE A 47 2.25 -1.81 14.34
CA ILE A 47 3.28 -1.33 13.43
C ILE A 47 4.64 -1.33 14.16
N SER A 48 5.62 -2.03 13.57
CA SER A 48 7.01 -2.04 14.04
C SER A 48 7.80 -0.91 13.38
N GLY A 49 8.11 0.15 14.15
CA GLY A 49 8.85 1.30 13.64
C GLY A 49 10.21 0.92 13.03
N ALA A 50 11.02 0.10 13.71
CA ALA A 50 12.33 -0.29 13.22
C ALA A 50 12.28 -1.06 11.89
N MET A 51 11.29 -1.94 11.71
CA MET A 51 11.10 -2.69 10.47
C MET A 51 10.65 -1.78 9.32
N THR A 52 9.69 -0.89 9.59
CA THR A 52 9.15 0.04 8.60
C THR A 52 10.21 1.03 8.10
N THR A 53 11.01 1.61 9.01
CA THR A 53 12.12 2.50 8.64
C THR A 53 13.22 1.74 7.87
N ALA A 54 13.54 0.51 8.27
CA ALA A 54 14.49 -0.34 7.54
C ALA A 54 14.01 -0.66 6.12
N LEU A 55 12.71 -0.96 5.95
CA LEU A 55 12.16 -1.29 4.63
C LEU A 55 12.01 -0.05 3.72
N ALA A 56 11.71 1.12 4.31
CA ALA A 56 11.70 2.40 3.61
C ALA A 56 13.10 2.77 3.09
N SER A 57 14.12 2.70 3.96
CA SER A 57 15.52 2.97 3.60
C SER A 57 16.05 1.99 2.55
N TYR A 58 15.79 0.70 2.71
CA TYR A 58 16.10 -0.32 1.71
C TYR A 58 15.49 0.03 0.33
N SER A 59 14.20 0.41 0.31
CA SER A 59 13.51 0.75 -0.93
C SER A 59 14.10 1.99 -1.62
N MET A 60 14.51 3.01 -0.85
CA MET A 60 15.17 4.21 -1.40
C MET A 60 16.52 3.88 -2.07
N VAL A 61 17.32 3.00 -1.46
CA VAL A 61 18.59 2.55 -2.05
C VAL A 61 18.34 1.77 -3.36
N PHE A 62 17.35 0.89 -3.35
CA PHE A 62 17.00 0.11 -4.54
C PHE A 62 16.39 0.94 -5.68
N MET A 63 15.65 2.02 -5.37
CA MET A 63 15.22 2.98 -6.38
C MET A 63 16.41 3.64 -7.07
N ARG A 64 17.44 4.02 -6.31
CA ARG A 64 18.67 4.61 -6.87
C ARG A 64 19.41 3.62 -7.77
N PHE A 65 19.47 2.35 -7.37
CA PHE A 65 20.04 1.27 -8.19
C PHE A 65 19.26 1.04 -9.49
N ALA A 66 17.93 0.90 -9.40
CA ALA A 66 17.06 0.67 -10.57
C ALA A 66 17.16 1.80 -11.61
N TRP A 67 17.41 3.04 -11.16
CA TRP A 67 17.63 4.18 -12.04
C TRP A 67 19.02 4.20 -12.70
N ARG A 68 20.06 3.66 -12.03
CA ARG A 68 21.45 3.66 -12.51
C ARG A 68 21.81 2.48 -13.40
N VAL A 69 21.13 1.35 -13.28
CA VAL A 69 21.33 0.20 -14.16
C VAL A 69 20.94 0.55 -15.60
N GLN A 70 21.75 0.16 -16.58
CA GLN A 70 21.48 0.28 -18.01
C GLN A 70 21.30 -1.11 -18.64
N PRO A 71 20.22 -1.34 -19.41
CA PRO A 71 19.07 -0.45 -19.65
C PRO A 71 18.22 -0.22 -18.38
N ARG A 72 17.59 0.97 -18.28
CA ARG A 72 16.86 1.41 -17.06
C ARG A 72 15.69 0.49 -16.75
N ASN A 73 15.58 0.05 -15.49
CA ASN A 73 14.52 -0.85 -15.04
C ASN A 73 13.39 -0.09 -14.34
N TYR A 74 12.44 0.44 -15.13
CA TYR A 74 11.32 1.22 -14.64
C TYR A 74 10.34 0.43 -13.76
N LEU A 75 10.22 -0.88 -13.98
CA LEU A 75 9.31 -1.73 -13.19
C LEU A 75 9.84 -1.96 -11.77
N LEU A 76 11.15 -2.25 -11.65
CA LEU A 76 11.80 -2.36 -10.35
C LEU A 76 11.75 -1.02 -9.60
N PHE A 77 11.97 0.09 -10.32
CA PHE A 77 11.84 1.43 -9.75
C PHE A 77 10.42 1.69 -9.23
N ALA A 78 9.38 1.42 -10.02
CA ALA A 78 7.99 1.63 -9.63
C ALA A 78 7.62 0.79 -8.40
N CYS A 79 8.03 -0.48 -8.37
CA CYS A 79 7.82 -1.37 -7.23
C CYS A 79 8.41 -0.80 -5.93
N HIS A 80 9.69 -0.42 -5.94
CA HIS A 80 10.32 0.15 -4.74
C HIS A 80 9.79 1.55 -4.40
N ALA A 81 9.37 2.34 -5.39
CA ALA A 81 8.74 3.63 -5.15
C ALA A 81 7.39 3.47 -4.43
N THR A 82 6.54 2.55 -4.87
CA THR A 82 5.27 2.25 -4.19
C THR A 82 5.50 1.68 -2.80
N ASN A 83 6.46 0.76 -2.64
CA ASN A 83 6.80 0.22 -1.32
C ASN A 83 7.33 1.31 -0.37
N ALA A 84 8.23 2.18 -0.83
CA ALA A 84 8.74 3.30 -0.05
C ALA A 84 7.61 4.25 0.37
N ALA A 85 6.70 4.61 -0.55
CA ALA A 85 5.57 5.48 -0.24
C ALA A 85 4.62 4.86 0.81
N ALA A 86 4.31 3.57 0.68
CA ALA A 86 3.49 2.85 1.65
C ALA A 86 4.17 2.78 3.02
N GLN A 87 5.45 2.41 3.08
CA GLN A 87 6.21 2.34 4.34
C GLN A 87 6.37 3.71 5.00
N LEU A 88 6.64 4.78 4.25
CA LEU A 88 6.69 6.14 4.80
C LEU A 88 5.34 6.58 5.37
N THR A 89 4.23 6.17 4.74
CA THR A 89 2.88 6.43 5.26
C THR A 89 2.64 5.65 6.56
N GLN A 90 3.08 4.40 6.64
CA GLN A 90 3.03 3.62 7.88
C GLN A 90 3.91 4.22 8.99
N GLU A 91 5.10 4.69 8.64
CA GLU A 91 6.02 5.36 9.58
C GLU A 91 5.39 6.65 10.12
N TYR A 92 4.76 7.44 9.25
CA TYR A 92 4.02 8.63 9.66
C TYR A 92 2.89 8.29 10.65
N ARG A 93 2.11 7.24 10.36
CA ARG A 93 1.04 6.76 11.27
C ARG A 93 1.60 6.27 12.59
N PHE A 94 2.70 5.52 12.57
CA PHE A 94 3.40 5.08 13.78
C PHE A 94 3.86 6.28 14.63
N VAL A 95 4.48 7.28 14.02
CA VAL A 95 4.92 8.49 14.73
C VAL A 95 3.73 9.25 15.31
N ASN A 96 2.63 9.37 14.55
CA ASN A 96 1.43 10.03 15.01
C ASN A 96 0.80 9.31 16.22
N TYR A 97 0.75 7.98 16.16
CA TYR A 97 0.19 7.13 17.20
C TYR A 97 0.99 7.19 18.51
N TRP A 98 2.32 7.02 18.44
CA TRP A 98 3.17 6.91 19.63
C TRP A 98 3.69 8.24 20.18
N TYR A 99 3.91 9.24 19.32
CA TYR A 99 4.59 10.48 19.72
C TYR A 99 3.73 11.75 19.59
N ARG A 100 2.60 11.71 18.87
CA ARG A 100 1.72 12.89 18.69
C ARG A 100 0.35 12.77 19.35
N GLY A 101 0.18 11.80 20.25
CA GLY A 101 -1.07 11.63 21.01
C GLY A 101 -2.18 10.87 20.28
N GLY A 102 -1.92 10.31 19.09
CA GLY A 102 -2.89 9.51 18.33
C GLY A 102 -3.40 8.29 19.11
N LYS A 103 -2.59 7.73 20.02
CA LYS A 103 -3.01 6.67 20.95
C LYS A 103 -4.18 7.09 21.84
N GLU A 104 -4.11 8.27 22.44
CA GLU A 104 -5.17 8.78 23.31
C GLU A 104 -6.44 9.10 22.53
N GLU A 105 -6.31 9.65 21.31
CA GLU A 105 -7.45 9.91 20.43
C GLU A 105 -8.13 8.60 19.99
N LYS A 106 -7.35 7.57 19.66
CA LYS A 106 -7.88 6.26 19.28
C LYS A 106 -8.55 5.56 20.47
N GLU A 107 -7.99 5.66 21.67
CA GLU A 107 -8.62 5.16 22.90
C GLU A 107 -9.94 5.90 23.21
N LYS A 108 -9.96 7.23 23.09
CA LYS A 108 -11.19 8.05 23.21
C LYS A 108 -12.24 7.67 22.17
N ALA A 109 -11.82 7.46 20.91
CA ALA A 109 -12.70 7.04 19.83
C ALA A 109 -13.28 5.63 20.05
N LYS A 110 -12.44 4.67 20.52
CA LYS A 110 -12.88 3.32 20.92
C LYS A 110 -13.93 3.39 22.05
N LEU A 111 -13.75 4.28 23.03
CA LEU A 111 -14.70 4.47 24.14
C LEU A 111 -15.99 5.17 23.71
N ALA A 112 -15.94 6.04 22.69
CA ALA A 112 -17.10 6.74 22.15
C ALA A 112 -17.94 5.87 21.18
N ALA A 113 -17.33 4.92 20.46
CA ALA A 113 -18.00 4.03 19.51
C ALA A 113 -19.25 3.30 20.07
N PRO A 114 -19.21 2.66 21.26
CA PRO A 114 -20.40 2.02 21.83
C PRO A 114 -21.50 3.04 22.19
N LYS A 115 -21.13 4.23 22.70
CA LYS A 115 -22.09 5.30 23.00
C LYS A 115 -22.80 5.83 21.76
N VAL A 116 -22.08 5.97 20.65
CA VAL A 116 -22.65 6.39 19.35
C VAL A 116 -23.55 5.29 18.79
N LEU A 117 -23.16 4.02 18.88
CA LEU A 117 -23.98 2.88 18.47
C LEU A 117 -25.29 2.78 19.27
N GLU A 118 -25.25 3.03 20.58
CA GLU A 118 -26.45 3.06 21.43
C GLU A 118 -27.35 4.25 21.09
N ALA A 119 -26.78 5.45 20.88
CA ALA A 119 -27.53 6.62 20.46
C ALA A 119 -28.20 6.44 19.09
N VAL A 120 -27.51 5.80 18.12
CA VAL A 120 -28.06 5.49 16.79
C VAL A 120 -29.19 4.46 16.90
N LYS A 121 -29.03 3.42 17.75
CA LYS A 121 -30.10 2.45 18.00
C LYS A 121 -31.31 3.08 18.67
N ALA A 122 -31.11 3.96 19.66
CA ALA A 122 -32.20 4.70 20.30
C ALA A 122 -32.94 5.61 19.31
N ALA A 123 -32.20 6.34 18.46
CA ALA A 123 -32.76 7.20 17.42
C ALA A 123 -33.46 6.43 16.27
N GLN A 124 -33.10 5.17 16.03
CA GLN A 124 -33.78 4.28 15.07
C GLN A 124 -35.02 3.59 15.65
N VAL A 125 -35.19 3.58 16.97
CA VAL A 125 -36.37 3.03 17.65
C VAL A 125 -37.48 4.09 17.78
N GLU A 126 -37.13 5.39 17.79
CA GLU A 126 -38.11 6.49 17.85
C GLU A 126 -38.79 6.98 16.54
N PRO A 127 -38.38 6.68 15.29
CA PRO A 127 -38.97 7.30 14.10
C PRO A 127 -40.25 6.59 13.61
N SER A 128 -40.78 5.63 14.37
CA SER A 128 -42.02 4.91 14.03
C SER A 128 -43.13 5.25 15.03
N LYS A 129 -43.58 6.51 15.04
CA LYS A 129 -44.89 6.91 15.54
C LYS A 129 -45.52 7.91 14.60
#